data_AF-A0A7V9N844-F1
#
_entry.id   AF-A0A7V9N844-F1
#
_cell.length_a   1.000
_cell.length_b   1.000
_cell.length_c   1.000
_cell.angle_alpha   90.00
_cell.angle_beta   90.00
_cell.angle_gamma   90.00
#
_symmetry.space_group_name_H-M   'P 1'
#
loop_
_entity.id
_entity.type
_entity.pdbx_description
1 polymer ?
#
loop_
_entity_poly.entity_id
_entity_poly.type
_entity_poly.pdbx_seq_one_letter_code
_entity_poly.pdbx_strand_id
1 'polypeptide(L)'
;MSESVLHNLRLGADGLIPAVVQDAVTGDVLMLASMNAEAVRLTATTRQAHYWSRNRKKLWRKGETSGHIQYVDEIRVNCEQSSLLLIVRQIGAVCHDGYPTCFYRRVEDNGELTVVRERAFDPSAVYGDTSLPQEPGPAPKHEIDPLAEATRRQFGAYVYLRDHDLTSDSRTSHLLRDVAESVGARIADELRELAGVLAREHRHTDPVRDLRLEASQVMYWVLLHALRERVTWSRLRPDRALARSDDQIPAATVVRLLRADADRWESGQLAATDAGALAHATLHLVGLACQSGGLDPLAVVKSDLEALQTRPYLAPYFEPAA
;
A
#
# COMPACT_ATOMS: atom_id res chain seq x y z
N MET A 1 25.70 0.15 21.38
CA MET A 1 24.40 0.76 21.05
C MET A 1 23.19 0.08 21.74
N SER A 2 23.38 -0.78 22.76
CA SER A 2 22.28 -1.60 23.31
C SER A 2 21.53 -1.02 24.53
N GLU A 3 22.15 -0.16 25.35
CA GLU A 3 21.49 0.45 26.51
C GLU A 3 20.72 1.74 26.18
N SER A 4 21.11 2.45 25.12
CA SER A 4 20.54 3.78 24.80
C SER A 4 19.11 3.72 24.25
N VAL A 5 18.70 2.60 23.64
CA VAL A 5 17.35 2.45 23.03
C VAL A 5 16.25 2.40 24.09
N LEU A 6 16.54 1.85 25.27
CA LEU A 6 15.55 1.68 26.34
C LEU A 6 15.39 2.94 27.21
N HIS A 7 16.39 3.81 27.26
CA HIS A 7 16.47 4.87 28.27
C HIS A 7 15.32 5.89 28.20
N ASN A 8 14.69 6.00 27.04
CA ASN A 8 13.58 6.92 26.81
C ASN A 8 12.21 6.24 26.77
N LEU A 9 12.12 4.91 26.91
CA LEU A 9 10.84 4.21 26.81
C LEU A 9 10.12 4.13 28.15
N ARG A 10 8.84 4.48 28.16
CA ARG A 10 7.95 4.41 29.33
C ARG A 10 7.13 3.13 29.27
N LEU A 11 7.65 2.08 29.90
CA LEU A 11 6.93 0.83 30.05
C LEU A 11 5.78 1.03 31.06
N GLY A 12 4.67 0.34 30.85
CA GLY A 12 3.55 0.32 31.77
C GLY A 12 3.90 -0.30 33.12
N ALA A 13 2.97 -0.23 34.07
CA ALA A 13 3.16 -0.78 35.42
C ALA A 13 3.43 -2.30 35.44
N ASP A 14 3.02 -3.02 34.39
CA ASP A 14 3.31 -4.45 34.19
C ASP A 14 4.67 -4.72 33.53
N GLY A 15 5.49 -3.68 33.31
CA GLY A 15 6.79 -3.79 32.65
C GLY A 15 6.68 -4.09 31.16
N LEU A 16 5.57 -3.72 30.51
CA LEU A 16 5.32 -3.94 29.09
C LEU A 16 5.07 -2.63 28.34
N ILE A 17 5.42 -2.62 27.06
CA ILE A 17 5.08 -1.55 26.11
C ILE A 17 4.28 -2.16 24.95
N PRO A 18 3.15 -1.55 24.53
CA PRO A 18 2.43 -1.97 23.34
C PRO A 18 3.24 -1.65 22.08
N ALA A 19 3.25 -2.60 21.15
CA ALA A 19 3.87 -2.48 19.84
C ALA A 19 2.83 -2.76 18.75
N VAL A 20 2.50 -1.72 17.98
CA VAL A 20 1.72 -1.85 16.75
C VAL A 20 2.68 -2.33 15.66
N VAL A 21 2.29 -3.35 14.92
CA VAL A 21 3.10 -3.91 13.83
C VAL A 21 2.42 -3.57 12.53
N GLN A 22 3.15 -2.93 11.62
CA GLN A 22 2.66 -2.50 10.32
C GLN A 22 3.55 -3.06 9.22
N ASP A 23 2.94 -3.55 8.15
CA ASP A 23 3.69 -4.05 7.00
C ASP A 23 4.40 -2.92 6.26
N ALA A 24 5.67 -3.11 5.91
CA ALA A 24 6.49 -2.11 5.24
C ALA A 24 6.06 -1.85 3.78
N VAL A 25 5.42 -2.84 3.14
CA VAL A 25 5.04 -2.79 1.72
C VAL A 25 3.61 -2.27 1.58
N THR A 26 2.66 -2.91 2.27
CA THR A 26 1.23 -2.60 2.16
C THR A 26 0.79 -1.50 3.12
N GLY A 27 1.49 -1.34 4.24
CA GLY A 27 1.10 -0.47 5.35
C GLY A 27 -0.15 -0.93 6.11
N ASP A 28 -0.61 -2.16 5.88
CA ASP A 28 -1.64 -2.76 6.71
C ASP A 28 -1.13 -2.92 8.15
N VAL A 29 -1.99 -2.65 9.13
CA VAL A 29 -1.71 -3.02 10.51
C VAL A 29 -1.86 -4.54 10.63
N LEU A 30 -0.78 -5.19 11.02
CA LEU A 30 -0.63 -6.64 11.05
C LEU A 30 -1.07 -7.23 12.37
N MET A 31 -0.58 -6.69 13.49
CA MET A 31 -0.92 -7.15 14.83
C MET A 31 -0.61 -6.08 15.88
N LEU A 32 -1.18 -6.25 17.07
CA LEU A 32 -0.76 -5.57 18.29
C LEU A 32 -0.11 -6.60 19.21
N ALA A 33 1.06 -6.30 19.74
CA ALA A 33 1.76 -7.16 20.68
C ALA A 33 2.27 -6.37 21.90
N SER A 34 2.60 -7.09 22.96
CA SER A 34 3.32 -6.53 24.11
C SER A 34 4.80 -6.88 24.02
N MET A 35 5.66 -5.95 24.40
CA MET A 35 7.10 -6.17 24.52
C MET A 35 7.54 -5.79 25.94
N ASN A 36 8.38 -6.59 26.58
CA ASN A 36 9.13 -6.15 27.77
C ASN A 36 10.46 -5.50 27.32
N ALA A 37 11.23 -4.96 28.27
CA ALA A 37 12.51 -4.33 27.95
C ALA A 37 13.45 -5.23 27.15
N GLU A 38 13.51 -6.53 27.47
CA GLU A 38 14.35 -7.49 26.77
C GLU A 38 13.88 -7.74 25.33
N ALA A 39 12.57 -7.87 25.10
CA ALA A 39 12.00 -8.00 23.76
C ALA A 39 12.33 -6.79 22.88
N VAL A 40 12.25 -5.58 23.43
CA VAL A 40 12.63 -4.35 22.70
C VAL A 40 14.11 -4.37 22.35
N ARG A 41 14.98 -4.68 23.31
CA ARG A 41 16.43 -4.74 23.11
C ARG A 41 16.80 -5.75 22.02
N LEU A 42 16.24 -6.96 22.08
CA LEU A 42 16.48 -7.99 21.08
C LEU A 42 15.94 -7.60 19.71
N THR A 43 14.77 -6.99 19.65
CA THR A 43 14.19 -6.53 18.37
C THR A 43 15.07 -5.47 17.71
N ALA A 44 15.53 -4.48 18.47
CA ALA A 44 16.42 -3.44 17.97
C ALA A 44 17.79 -4.00 17.52
N THR A 45 18.31 -5.01 18.24
CA THR A 45 19.63 -5.59 17.97
C THR A 45 19.61 -6.57 16.79
N THR A 46 18.63 -7.47 16.76
CA THR A 46 18.57 -8.57 15.77
C THR A 46 17.85 -8.17 14.49
N ARG A 47 17.09 -7.05 14.51
CA ARG A 47 16.14 -6.68 13.45
C ARG A 47 15.12 -7.78 13.14
N GLN A 48 14.81 -8.62 14.11
CA GLN A 48 13.71 -9.59 14.07
C GLN A 48 12.74 -9.29 15.21
N ALA A 49 11.44 -9.35 14.97
CA ALA A 49 10.47 -8.98 16.00
C ALA A 49 10.41 -10.02 17.13
N HIS A 50 10.67 -9.55 18.36
CA HIS A 50 10.55 -10.32 19.59
C HIS A 50 9.43 -9.72 20.45
N TYR A 51 8.65 -10.58 21.09
CA TYR A 51 7.48 -10.17 21.87
C TYR A 51 7.45 -10.86 23.22
N TRP A 52 6.66 -10.31 24.13
CA TRP A 52 6.38 -10.89 25.44
C TRP A 52 4.95 -11.45 25.46
N SER A 53 4.81 -12.76 25.72
CA SER A 53 3.51 -13.36 25.92
C SER A 53 3.06 -13.13 27.36
N ARG A 54 1.98 -12.35 27.56
CA ARG A 54 1.40 -12.09 28.89
C ARG A 54 0.93 -13.38 29.57
N ASN A 55 0.29 -14.28 28.82
CA ASN A 55 -0.24 -15.53 29.35
C ASN A 55 0.87 -16.53 29.71
N ARG A 56 1.84 -16.71 28.81
CA ARG A 56 2.95 -17.66 29.02
C ARG A 56 4.09 -17.09 29.86
N LYS A 57 4.05 -15.79 30.15
CA LYS A 57 5.10 -15.02 30.83
C LYS A 57 6.50 -15.33 30.28
N LYS A 58 6.60 -15.38 28.95
CA LYS A 58 7.85 -15.71 28.25
C LYS A 58 8.07 -14.83 27.03
N LEU A 59 9.34 -14.57 26.77
CA LEU A 59 9.84 -14.01 25.52
C LEU A 59 9.64 -15.03 24.39
N TRP A 60 9.32 -14.55 23.20
CA TRP A 60 9.27 -15.37 21.99
C TRP A 60 9.64 -14.53 20.76
N ARG A 61 10.22 -15.16 19.75
CA ARG A 61 10.50 -14.53 18.46
C ARG A 61 9.40 -14.88 17.47
N LYS A 62 8.87 -13.89 16.74
CA LYS A 62 7.81 -14.15 15.75
C LYS A 62 8.32 -15.09 14.66
N GLY A 63 7.57 -16.18 14.46
CA GLY A 63 7.92 -17.22 13.49
C GLY A 63 8.97 -18.23 13.99
N GLU A 64 9.32 -18.25 15.29
CA GLU A 64 10.29 -19.24 15.82
C GLU A 64 9.88 -20.70 15.57
N THR A 65 8.58 -20.97 15.53
CA THR A 65 8.03 -22.31 15.28
C THR A 65 7.55 -22.48 13.83
N SER A 66 6.84 -21.49 13.28
CA SER A 66 6.22 -21.60 11.95
C SER A 66 7.07 -21.12 10.78
N GLY A 67 8.21 -20.47 11.03
CA GLY A 67 8.98 -19.79 9.98
C GLY A 67 8.35 -18.48 9.49
N HIS A 68 7.16 -18.09 9.99
CA HIS A 68 6.51 -16.84 9.60
C HIS A 68 7.12 -15.63 10.33
N ILE A 69 8.32 -15.24 9.89
CA ILE A 69 9.22 -14.27 10.53
C ILE A 69 8.82 -12.82 10.21
N GLN A 70 9.12 -11.90 11.13
CA GLN A 70 9.02 -10.45 10.91
C GLN A 70 10.41 -9.81 10.97
N TYR A 71 10.86 -9.25 9.84
CA TYR A 71 12.08 -8.46 9.78
C TYR A 71 11.75 -6.99 10.02
N VAL A 72 12.46 -6.34 10.94
CA VAL A 72 12.17 -4.97 11.38
C VAL A 72 13.04 -3.98 10.64
N ASP A 73 12.43 -3.26 9.71
CA ASP A 73 13.10 -2.19 8.95
C ASP A 73 13.20 -0.92 9.81
N GLU A 74 12.13 -0.57 10.55
CA GLU A 74 12.06 0.63 11.38
C GLU A 74 11.34 0.39 12.71
N ILE A 75 11.78 1.09 13.77
CA ILE A 75 11.11 1.17 15.07
C ILE A 75 10.82 2.64 15.34
N ARG A 76 9.55 3.03 15.38
CA ARG A 76 9.11 4.37 15.77
C ARG A 76 8.54 4.34 17.18
N VAL A 77 8.62 5.49 17.85
CA VAL A 77 8.17 5.70 19.23
C VAL A 77 7.16 6.84 19.22
N ASN A 78 6.03 6.69 19.93
CA ASN A 78 5.04 7.77 20.03
C ASN A 78 5.56 8.97 20.86
N CYS A 79 4.82 10.08 20.85
CA CYS A 79 5.20 11.32 21.56
C CYS A 79 5.39 11.14 23.07
N GLU A 80 4.64 10.23 23.70
CA GLU A 80 4.74 9.94 25.13
C GLU A 80 5.78 8.85 25.46
N GLN A 81 6.41 8.27 24.44
CA GLN A 81 7.35 7.16 24.57
C GLN A 81 6.78 5.90 25.24
N SER A 82 5.45 5.77 25.20
CA SER A 82 4.65 4.72 25.84
C SER A 82 4.14 3.67 24.86
N SER A 83 4.43 3.79 23.56
CA SER A 83 4.13 2.78 22.55
C SER A 83 5.12 2.79 21.39
N LEU A 84 5.21 1.65 20.70
CA LEU A 84 6.06 1.44 19.54
C LEU A 84 5.21 1.20 18.28
N LEU A 85 5.73 1.65 17.13
CA LEU A 85 5.29 1.21 15.81
C LEU A 85 6.47 0.51 15.12
N LEU A 86 6.32 -0.79 14.89
CA LEU A 86 7.28 -1.61 14.15
C LEU A 86 6.87 -1.64 12.68
N ILE A 87 7.73 -1.11 11.81
CA ILE A 87 7.57 -1.26 10.35
C ILE A 87 8.34 -2.52 9.95
N VAL A 88 7.63 -3.52 9.43
CA VAL A 88 8.18 -4.86 9.23
C VAL A 88 7.94 -5.40 7.83
N ARG A 89 8.91 -6.16 7.32
CA ARG A 89 8.69 -7.08 6.20
C ARG A 89 8.27 -8.44 6.76
N GLN A 90 7.03 -8.83 6.51
CA GLN A 90 6.47 -10.11 6.96
C GLN A 90 6.81 -11.23 5.96
N ILE A 91 7.31 -12.35 6.46
CA ILE A 91 7.44 -13.61 5.71
C ILE A 91 6.30 -14.54 6.11
N GLY A 92 5.56 -15.07 5.13
CA GLY A 92 4.35 -15.86 5.40
C GLY A 92 3.27 -15.03 6.07
N ALA A 93 2.46 -15.66 6.93
CA ALA A 93 1.30 -15.00 7.53
C ALA A 93 1.50 -14.60 9.00
N VAL A 94 0.84 -13.51 9.40
CA VAL A 94 0.93 -12.97 10.76
C VAL A 94 0.14 -13.81 11.74
N CYS A 95 -1.10 -14.14 11.38
CA CYS A 95 -2.06 -14.79 12.25
C CYS A 95 -1.87 -16.31 12.25
N HIS A 96 -2.06 -16.95 13.40
CA HIS A 96 -2.08 -18.41 13.48
C HIS A 96 -3.30 -19.02 12.79
N ASP A 97 -4.40 -18.27 12.66
CA ASP A 97 -5.62 -18.68 11.96
C ASP A 97 -5.50 -18.66 10.42
N GLY A 98 -4.32 -18.40 9.86
CA GLY A 98 -4.13 -18.41 8.40
C GLY A 98 -4.01 -17.03 7.79
N TYR A 99 -4.44 -15.98 8.48
CA TYR A 99 -4.63 -14.66 7.87
C TYR A 99 -3.35 -13.80 7.81
N PRO A 100 -3.24 -12.93 6.79
CA PRO A 100 -2.11 -12.01 6.65
C PRO A 100 -2.06 -10.94 7.74
N THR A 101 -3.17 -10.68 8.44
CA THR A 101 -3.25 -9.77 9.60
C THR A 101 -4.12 -10.41 10.69
N CYS A 102 -3.85 -10.08 11.96
CA CYS A 102 -4.73 -10.39 13.09
C CYS A 102 -6.06 -9.61 13.01
N PHE A 103 -6.11 -8.51 12.27
CA PHE A 103 -7.29 -7.66 12.07
C PHE A 103 -8.12 -8.13 10.87
N TYR A 104 -8.34 -9.44 10.76
CA TYR A 104 -9.08 -10.05 9.66
C TYR A 104 -10.61 -10.00 9.81
N ARG A 105 -11.13 -9.42 10.90
CA ARG A 105 -12.57 -9.28 11.17
C ARG A 105 -12.99 -7.81 11.28
N ARG A 106 -14.19 -7.50 10.81
CA ARG A 106 -14.86 -6.20 10.97
C ARG A 106 -16.10 -6.37 11.86
N VAL A 107 -16.39 -5.36 12.67
CA VAL A 107 -17.65 -5.24 13.40
C VAL A 107 -18.69 -4.63 12.45
N GLU A 108 -19.78 -5.33 12.21
CA GLU A 108 -20.91 -4.84 11.42
C GLU A 108 -21.89 -4.02 12.28
N ASP A 109 -22.80 -3.26 11.65
CA ASP A 109 -23.76 -2.39 12.34
C ASP A 109 -24.69 -3.16 13.30
N ASN A 110 -24.94 -4.45 13.03
CA ASN A 110 -25.71 -5.35 13.88
C ASN A 110 -24.88 -5.96 15.04
N GLY A 111 -23.59 -5.62 15.14
CA GLY A 111 -22.66 -6.13 16.15
C GLY A 111 -22.00 -7.48 15.82
N GLU A 112 -22.30 -8.09 14.67
CA GLU A 112 -21.67 -9.32 14.24
C GLU A 112 -20.23 -9.09 13.76
N LEU A 113 -19.41 -10.14 13.82
CA LEU A 113 -18.03 -10.13 13.33
C LEU A 113 -17.93 -10.85 11.99
N THR A 114 -17.57 -10.11 10.95
CA THR A 114 -17.41 -10.68 9.61
C THR A 114 -15.94 -10.74 9.21
N VAL A 115 -15.52 -11.86 8.60
CA VAL A 115 -14.17 -12.01 8.05
C VAL A 115 -14.03 -11.16 6.78
N VAL A 116 -13.03 -10.30 6.75
CA VAL A 116 -12.75 -9.32 5.67
C VAL A 116 -11.36 -9.50 5.06
N ARG A 117 -10.69 -10.62 5.33
CA ARG A 117 -9.41 -11.00 4.73
C ARG A 117 -9.43 -12.48 4.38
N GLU A 118 -8.78 -12.84 3.29
CA GLU A 118 -8.60 -14.24 2.92
C GLU A 118 -7.47 -14.88 3.73
N ARG A 119 -7.58 -16.19 3.95
CA ARG A 119 -6.49 -16.97 4.56
C ARG A 119 -5.37 -17.12 3.54
N ALA A 120 -4.14 -16.81 3.98
CA ALA A 120 -2.94 -16.99 3.19
C ALA A 120 -2.39 -18.43 3.27
N PHE A 121 -2.76 -19.19 4.31
CA PHE A 121 -2.39 -20.60 4.47
C PHE A 121 -3.41 -21.35 5.34
N ASP A 122 -3.39 -22.68 5.26
CA ASP A 122 -4.13 -23.57 6.16
C ASP A 122 -3.37 -23.75 7.49
N PRO A 123 -3.95 -23.33 8.63
CA PRO A 123 -3.34 -23.51 9.94
C PRO A 123 -3.03 -24.96 10.30
N SER A 124 -3.89 -25.90 9.89
CA SER A 124 -3.73 -27.31 10.24
C SER A 124 -2.46 -27.91 9.63
N ALA A 125 -2.13 -27.47 8.41
CA ALA A 125 -0.91 -27.87 7.71
C ALA A 125 0.38 -27.37 8.39
N VAL A 126 0.32 -26.28 9.16
CA VAL A 126 1.50 -25.64 9.77
C VAL A 126 1.63 -25.90 11.27
N TYR A 127 0.51 -25.95 12.00
CA TYR A 127 0.48 -26.08 13.46
C TYR A 127 -0.11 -27.42 13.97
N GLY A 128 -0.65 -28.26 13.08
CA GLY A 128 -1.36 -29.49 13.45
C GLY A 128 -2.75 -29.22 14.04
N ASP A 129 -3.47 -30.30 14.36
CA ASP A 129 -4.91 -30.33 14.64
C ASP A 129 -5.34 -29.73 16.00
N THR A 130 -4.52 -28.86 16.59
CA THR A 130 -4.81 -28.25 17.90
C THR A 130 -5.33 -26.83 17.74
N SER A 131 -6.64 -26.70 17.98
CA SER A 131 -7.46 -25.48 18.10
C SER A 131 -7.85 -24.76 16.80
N LEU A 132 -8.83 -25.33 16.08
CA LEU A 132 -9.75 -24.52 15.29
C LEU A 132 -10.95 -24.14 16.17
N PRO A 133 -11.24 -22.85 16.41
CA PRO A 133 -12.62 -22.43 16.61
C PRO A 133 -13.44 -22.93 15.40
N GLN A 134 -14.69 -23.37 15.64
CA GLN A 134 -15.61 -23.78 14.57
C GLN A 134 -15.53 -22.80 13.41
N GLU A 135 -15.39 -23.32 12.19
CA GLU A 135 -15.48 -22.49 11.00
C GLU A 135 -16.77 -21.67 11.10
N PRO A 136 -16.70 -20.32 11.04
CA PRO A 136 -17.88 -19.59 10.62
C PRO A 136 -18.25 -20.23 9.28
N GLY A 137 -19.52 -20.63 9.13
CA GLY A 137 -20.04 -21.09 7.84
C GLY A 137 -19.56 -20.14 6.74
N PRO A 138 -19.41 -20.64 5.49
CA PRO A 138 -18.64 -19.97 4.44
C PRO A 138 -18.90 -18.48 4.51
N ALA A 139 -17.84 -17.72 4.85
CA ALA A 139 -17.94 -16.28 4.95
C ALA A 139 -18.71 -15.81 3.71
N PRO A 140 -19.72 -14.92 3.86
CA PRO A 140 -20.29 -14.31 2.67
C PRO A 140 -19.10 -13.84 1.84
N LYS A 141 -19.06 -14.23 0.56
CA LYS A 141 -17.98 -13.83 -0.35
C LYS A 141 -18.02 -12.29 -0.38
N HIS A 142 -17.32 -11.65 0.54
CA HIS A 142 -17.12 -10.23 0.49
C HIS A 142 -16.25 -10.04 -0.73
N GLU A 143 -16.82 -9.39 -1.74
CA GLU A 143 -16.04 -8.85 -2.85
C GLU A 143 -14.86 -8.12 -2.23
N ILE A 144 -13.68 -8.71 -2.38
CA ILE A 144 -12.42 -7.99 -2.24
C ILE A 144 -12.61 -6.73 -3.09
N ASP A 145 -12.49 -5.54 -2.49
CA ASP A 145 -12.55 -4.29 -3.23
C ASP A 145 -11.60 -4.41 -4.43
N PRO A 146 -12.14 -4.58 -5.65
CA PRO A 146 -11.31 -4.95 -6.78
C PRO A 146 -10.35 -3.82 -7.15
N LEU A 147 -10.70 -2.57 -6.83
CA LEU A 147 -9.86 -1.40 -7.04
C LEU A 147 -8.70 -1.37 -6.04
N ALA A 148 -8.97 -1.66 -4.77
CA ALA A 148 -7.91 -1.75 -3.77
C ALA A 148 -6.91 -2.87 -4.09
N GLU A 149 -7.38 -4.02 -4.54
CA GLU A 149 -6.51 -5.13 -4.94
C GLU A 149 -5.70 -4.80 -6.20
N ALA A 150 -6.37 -4.28 -7.24
CA ALA A 150 -5.70 -3.94 -8.49
C ALA A 150 -4.63 -2.85 -8.28
N THR A 151 -4.96 -1.79 -7.54
CA THR A 151 -4.00 -0.70 -7.28
C THR A 151 -2.84 -1.13 -6.39
N ARG A 152 -3.04 -2.06 -5.44
CA ARG A 152 -1.94 -2.66 -4.66
C ARG A 152 -0.98 -3.44 -5.54
N ARG A 153 -1.52 -4.32 -6.40
CA ARG A 153 -0.71 -5.11 -7.34
C ARG A 153 0.03 -4.23 -8.34
N GLN A 154 -0.60 -3.17 -8.83
CA GLN A 154 0.04 -2.21 -9.75
C GLN A 154 1.18 -1.47 -9.05
N PHE A 155 0.91 -0.90 -7.87
CA PHE A 155 1.91 -0.17 -7.09
C PHE A 155 3.11 -1.08 -6.73
N GLY A 156 2.82 -2.31 -6.29
CA GLY A 156 3.85 -3.29 -5.95
C GLY A 156 4.76 -3.66 -7.12
N ALA A 157 4.24 -3.74 -8.35
CA ALA A 157 5.05 -3.97 -9.55
C ALA A 157 6.06 -2.83 -9.78
N TYR A 158 5.64 -1.57 -9.58
CA TYR A 158 6.55 -0.43 -9.67
C TYR A 158 7.55 -0.36 -8.50
N VAL A 159 7.15 -0.75 -7.29
CA VAL A 159 8.09 -0.96 -6.17
C VAL A 159 9.14 -2.01 -6.53
N TYR A 160 8.72 -3.13 -7.12
CA TYR A 160 9.63 -4.18 -7.56
C TYR A 160 10.64 -3.63 -8.58
N LEU A 161 10.20 -2.87 -9.58
CA LEU A 161 11.07 -2.22 -10.57
C LEU A 161 12.03 -1.19 -9.96
N ARG A 162 11.62 -0.50 -8.88
CA ARG A 162 12.49 0.43 -8.12
C ARG A 162 13.56 -0.32 -7.32
N ASP A 163 13.21 -1.45 -6.73
CA ASP A 163 14.08 -2.16 -5.78
C ASP A 163 14.97 -3.21 -6.45
N HIS A 164 14.62 -3.66 -7.67
CA HIS A 164 15.43 -4.58 -8.49
C HIS A 164 16.00 -3.82 -9.69
N ASP A 165 17.32 -3.86 -9.86
CA ASP A 165 17.97 -3.20 -10.98
C ASP A 165 17.69 -3.99 -12.27
N LEU A 166 16.79 -3.42 -13.07
CA LEU A 166 16.32 -3.96 -14.35
C LEU A 166 16.46 -2.89 -15.43
N THR A 167 17.41 -1.96 -15.30
CA THR A 167 17.55 -0.82 -16.23
C THR A 167 17.91 -1.26 -17.65
N SER A 168 18.53 -2.43 -17.83
CA SER A 168 18.79 -3.03 -19.14
C SER A 168 17.51 -3.38 -19.90
N ASP A 169 16.45 -3.73 -19.18
CA ASP A 169 15.24 -4.34 -19.75
C ASP A 169 13.99 -3.45 -19.59
N SER A 170 14.03 -2.49 -18.65
CA SER A 170 12.89 -1.65 -18.30
C SER A 170 13.26 -0.17 -18.22
N ARG A 171 12.70 0.61 -19.15
CA ARG A 171 12.73 2.08 -19.10
C ARG A 171 12.15 2.61 -17.78
N THR A 172 11.11 1.97 -17.24
CA THR A 172 10.53 2.36 -15.95
C THR A 172 11.53 2.13 -14.80
N SER A 173 12.26 1.01 -14.80
CA SER A 173 13.33 0.76 -13.81
C SER A 173 14.45 1.80 -13.90
N HIS A 174 14.80 2.23 -15.13
CA HIS A 174 15.73 3.33 -15.37
C HIS A 174 15.19 4.66 -14.81
N LEU A 175 13.96 5.03 -15.19
CA LEU A 175 13.30 6.23 -14.71
C LEU A 175 13.17 6.27 -13.19
N LEU A 176 12.94 5.15 -12.50
CA LEU A 176 12.84 5.14 -11.04
C LEU A 176 14.18 5.44 -10.33
N ARG A 177 15.31 5.38 -11.06
CA ARG A 177 16.67 5.63 -10.56
C ARG A 177 17.27 6.92 -11.06
N ASP A 178 16.91 7.35 -12.27
CA ASP A 178 17.43 8.56 -12.88
C ASP A 178 16.68 9.80 -12.37
N VAL A 179 17.36 10.60 -11.55
CA VAL A 179 16.83 11.84 -10.98
C VAL A 179 16.96 13.05 -11.91
N ALA A 180 17.64 12.93 -13.06
CA ALA A 180 17.84 14.04 -13.98
C ALA A 180 16.58 14.37 -14.81
N GLU A 181 15.75 13.37 -15.10
CA GLU A 181 14.52 13.56 -15.88
C GLU A 181 13.37 14.12 -15.00
N SER A 182 12.79 15.25 -15.41
CA SER A 182 11.69 15.90 -14.69
C SER A 182 10.37 15.13 -14.87
N VAL A 183 9.91 14.48 -13.81
CA VAL A 183 8.60 13.79 -13.80
C VAL A 183 7.45 14.79 -13.74
N GLY A 184 7.64 15.94 -13.09
CA GLY A 184 6.58 16.95 -12.94
C GLY A 184 6.10 17.50 -14.27
N ALA A 185 7.02 17.79 -15.20
CA ALA A 185 6.66 18.24 -16.55
C ALA A 185 5.85 17.18 -17.31
N ARG A 186 6.23 15.90 -17.20
CA ARG A 186 5.47 14.79 -17.79
C ARG A 186 4.07 14.68 -17.19
N ILE A 187 3.93 14.75 -15.87
CA ILE A 187 2.60 14.75 -15.21
C ILE A 187 1.75 15.92 -15.73
N ALA A 188 2.32 17.11 -15.87
CA ALA A 188 1.61 18.28 -16.39
C ALA A 188 1.13 18.08 -17.84
N ASP A 189 1.98 17.53 -18.71
CA ASP A 189 1.61 17.20 -20.09
C ASP A 189 0.42 16.22 -20.11
N GLU A 190 0.52 15.08 -19.41
CA GLU A 190 -0.54 14.07 -19.41
C GLU A 190 -1.85 14.59 -18.79
N LEU A 191 -1.78 15.45 -17.76
CA LEU A 191 -2.96 16.08 -17.17
C LEU A 191 -3.69 16.99 -18.17
N ARG A 192 -2.93 17.68 -19.03
CA ARG A 192 -3.50 18.51 -20.09
C ARG A 192 -4.12 17.66 -21.20
N GLU A 193 -3.49 16.53 -21.55
CA GLU A 193 -4.04 15.55 -22.51
C GLU A 193 -5.35 14.95 -21.98
N LEU A 194 -5.38 14.50 -20.72
CA LEU A 194 -6.59 14.01 -20.06
C LEU A 194 -7.71 15.08 -20.02
N ALA A 195 -7.35 16.33 -19.73
CA ALA A 195 -8.30 17.44 -19.77
C ALA A 195 -8.85 17.70 -21.18
N GLY A 196 -8.00 17.61 -22.21
CA GLY A 196 -8.37 17.77 -23.61
C GLY A 196 -9.36 16.71 -24.09
N VAL A 197 -9.15 15.44 -23.69
CA VAL A 197 -10.10 14.34 -23.95
C VAL A 197 -11.45 14.62 -23.31
N LEU A 198 -11.48 15.01 -22.04
CA LEU A 198 -12.72 15.28 -21.32
C LEU A 198 -13.46 16.52 -21.87
N ALA A 199 -12.71 17.51 -22.36
CA ALA A 199 -13.24 18.71 -23.01
C ALA A 199 -13.66 18.49 -24.48
N ARG A 200 -13.32 17.33 -25.08
CA ARG A 200 -13.54 17.00 -26.49
C ARG A 200 -12.86 17.98 -27.45
N GLU A 201 -11.65 18.42 -27.10
CA GLU A 201 -10.88 19.40 -27.89
C GLU A 201 -10.24 18.77 -29.14
N HIS A 202 -10.12 17.45 -29.19
CA HIS A 202 -9.56 16.71 -30.31
C HIS A 202 -10.62 15.81 -30.98
N ARG A 203 -10.33 15.33 -32.20
CA ARG A 203 -11.19 14.34 -32.86
C ARG A 203 -10.94 12.98 -32.23
N HIS A 204 -11.88 12.54 -31.40
CA HIS A 204 -11.84 11.23 -30.76
C HIS A 204 -12.62 10.22 -31.61
N THR A 205 -11.95 9.12 -31.99
CA THR A 205 -12.62 8.01 -32.68
C THR A 205 -13.34 7.12 -31.66
N ASP A 206 -12.78 7.00 -30.45
CA ASP A 206 -13.34 6.28 -29.31
C ASP A 206 -13.02 7.06 -28.01
N PRO A 207 -13.94 7.92 -27.55
CA PRO A 207 -13.71 8.75 -26.37
C PRO A 207 -13.42 7.98 -25.08
N VAL A 208 -13.94 6.74 -24.94
CA VAL A 208 -13.73 5.93 -23.73
C VAL A 208 -12.34 5.30 -23.74
N ARG A 209 -11.88 4.88 -24.91
CA ARG A 209 -10.51 4.39 -25.09
C ARG A 209 -9.49 5.49 -24.85
N ASP A 210 -9.71 6.67 -25.44
CA ASP A 210 -8.81 7.83 -25.27
C ASP A 210 -8.77 8.24 -23.80
N LEU A 211 -9.92 8.33 -23.13
CA LEU A 211 -9.99 8.65 -21.70
C LEU A 211 -9.21 7.65 -20.84
N ARG A 212 -9.32 6.35 -21.14
CA ARG A 212 -8.58 5.30 -20.41
C ARG A 212 -7.08 5.44 -20.59
N LEU A 213 -6.65 5.74 -21.81
CA LEU A 213 -5.24 5.90 -22.17
C LEU A 213 -4.62 7.09 -21.43
N GLU A 214 -5.25 8.26 -21.50
CA GLU A 214 -4.71 9.46 -20.82
C GLU A 214 -4.78 9.35 -19.30
N ALA A 215 -5.83 8.71 -18.75
CA ALA A 215 -5.90 8.43 -17.32
C ALA A 215 -4.75 7.51 -16.86
N SER A 216 -4.44 6.46 -17.64
CA SER A 216 -3.32 5.55 -17.40
C SER A 216 -1.97 6.29 -17.42
N GLN A 217 -1.76 7.19 -18.39
CA GLN A 217 -0.54 7.99 -18.51
C GLN A 217 -0.33 8.90 -17.30
N VAL A 218 -1.36 9.63 -16.87
CA VAL A 218 -1.29 10.44 -15.64
C VAL A 218 -0.94 9.56 -14.44
N MET A 219 -1.66 8.43 -14.26
CA MET A 219 -1.40 7.50 -13.17
C MET A 219 0.04 6.99 -13.16
N TYR A 220 0.56 6.57 -14.32
CA TYR A 220 1.94 6.09 -14.47
C TYR A 220 2.94 7.10 -13.91
N TRP A 221 2.91 8.34 -14.40
CA TRP A 221 3.90 9.34 -13.98
C TRP A 221 3.74 9.77 -12.52
N VAL A 222 2.50 9.87 -12.02
CA VAL A 222 2.24 10.17 -10.60
C VAL A 222 2.77 9.07 -9.68
N LEU A 223 2.60 7.80 -10.07
CA LEU A 223 3.16 6.65 -9.33
C LEU A 223 4.69 6.66 -9.36
N LEU A 224 5.31 6.98 -10.51
CA LEU A 224 6.76 7.14 -10.61
C LEU A 224 7.29 8.25 -9.70
N HIS A 225 6.63 9.42 -9.70
CA HIS A 225 6.98 10.52 -8.81
C HIS A 225 6.88 10.10 -7.34
N ALA A 226 5.74 9.54 -6.92
CA ALA A 226 5.52 9.08 -5.55
C ALA A 226 6.61 8.08 -5.10
N LEU A 227 7.02 7.15 -5.98
CA LEU A 227 8.05 6.17 -5.67
C LEU A 227 9.47 6.75 -5.60
N ARG A 228 9.81 7.74 -6.44
CA ARG A 228 11.07 8.50 -6.34
C ARG A 228 11.15 9.25 -5.00
N GLU A 229 10.03 9.80 -4.55
CA GLU A 229 9.87 10.48 -3.26
C GLU A 229 9.66 9.50 -2.07
N ARG A 230 9.84 8.19 -2.28
CA ARG A 230 9.72 7.14 -1.26
C ARG A 230 8.36 7.11 -0.55
N VAL A 231 7.29 7.59 -1.20
CA VAL A 231 5.91 7.48 -0.72
C VAL A 231 5.49 6.00 -0.76
N THR A 232 4.90 5.50 0.32
CA THR A 232 4.38 4.13 0.41
C THR A 232 2.95 4.06 -0.13
N TRP A 233 2.47 2.86 -0.48
CA TRP A 233 1.08 2.65 -0.88
C TRP A 233 0.10 3.15 0.19
N SER A 234 0.41 2.93 1.47
CA SER A 234 -0.43 3.36 2.59
C SER A 234 -0.51 4.87 2.79
N ARG A 235 0.51 5.63 2.37
CA ARG A 235 0.49 7.09 2.37
C ARG A 235 -0.19 7.63 1.11
N LEU A 236 0.01 6.98 -0.03
CA LEU A 236 -0.57 7.41 -1.31
C LEU A 236 -2.05 7.05 -1.45
N ARG A 237 -2.49 5.89 -0.95
CA ARG A 237 -3.84 5.33 -1.06
C ARG A 237 -4.48 5.51 -2.45
N PRO A 238 -3.91 4.97 -3.53
CA PRO A 238 -4.49 5.06 -4.87
C PRO A 238 -5.91 4.51 -4.94
N ASP A 239 -6.20 3.48 -4.14
CA ASP A 239 -7.52 2.88 -3.96
C ASP A 239 -8.58 3.90 -3.53
N ARG A 240 -8.23 4.77 -2.57
CA ARG A 240 -9.12 5.81 -2.07
C ARG A 240 -9.14 7.04 -2.97
N ALA A 241 -8.00 7.40 -3.55
CA ALA A 241 -7.91 8.54 -4.44
C ALA A 241 -8.81 8.34 -5.68
N LEU A 242 -8.73 7.15 -6.29
CA LEU A 242 -9.48 6.79 -7.49
C LEU A 242 -10.92 6.35 -7.21
N ALA A 243 -11.30 6.08 -5.96
CA ALA A 243 -12.65 5.63 -5.63
C ALA A 243 -13.70 6.64 -6.10
N ARG A 244 -14.81 6.13 -6.63
CA ARG A 244 -15.94 6.95 -7.08
C ARG A 244 -16.52 7.72 -5.90
N SER A 245 -16.82 9.00 -6.11
CA SER A 245 -17.60 9.80 -5.17
C SER A 245 -19.08 9.76 -5.55
N ASP A 246 -19.97 9.87 -4.58
CA ASP A 246 -21.41 10.05 -4.86
C ASP A 246 -21.71 11.40 -5.52
N ASP A 247 -20.81 12.37 -5.33
CA ASP A 247 -20.92 13.72 -5.89
C ASP A 247 -20.69 13.71 -7.41
N GLN A 248 -21.68 14.21 -8.17
CA GLN A 248 -21.53 14.48 -9.60
C GLN A 248 -20.91 15.87 -9.81
N ILE A 249 -19.61 15.91 -10.05
CA ILE A 249 -18.91 17.13 -10.45
C ILE A 249 -19.05 17.32 -11.97
N PRO A 250 -19.45 18.50 -12.47
CA PRO A 250 -19.55 18.74 -13.91
C PRO A 250 -18.21 18.56 -14.62
N ALA A 251 -18.21 17.91 -15.79
CA ALA A 251 -16.99 17.64 -16.57
C ALA A 251 -16.17 18.92 -16.84
N ALA A 252 -16.82 20.05 -17.14
CA ALA A 252 -16.16 21.34 -17.33
C ALA A 252 -15.42 21.83 -16.06
N THR A 253 -15.89 21.47 -14.87
CA THR A 253 -15.19 21.77 -13.60
C THR A 253 -13.98 20.87 -13.44
N VAL A 254 -14.10 19.57 -13.73
CA VAL A 254 -12.97 18.63 -13.69
C VAL A 254 -11.87 19.06 -14.67
N VAL A 255 -12.22 19.47 -15.89
CA VAL A 255 -11.26 20.02 -16.88
C VAL A 255 -10.47 21.21 -16.31
N ARG A 256 -11.14 22.15 -15.63
CA ARG A 256 -10.44 23.29 -14.99
C ARG A 256 -9.50 22.83 -13.87
N LEU A 257 -9.92 21.87 -13.06
CA LEU A 257 -9.10 21.33 -11.97
C LEU A 257 -7.86 20.58 -12.50
N LEU A 258 -8.02 19.75 -13.54
CA LEU A 258 -6.90 19.06 -14.20
C LEU A 258 -5.86 20.04 -14.74
N ARG A 259 -6.31 21.12 -15.41
CA ARG A 259 -5.41 22.17 -15.91
C ARG A 259 -4.71 22.93 -14.80
N ALA A 260 -5.42 23.27 -13.73
CA ALA A 260 -4.82 23.93 -12.58
C ALA A 260 -3.78 23.04 -11.88
N ASP A 261 -4.03 21.73 -11.79
CA ASP A 261 -3.06 20.78 -11.23
C ASP A 261 -1.86 20.60 -12.18
N ALA A 262 -2.06 20.62 -13.50
CA ALA A 262 -0.97 20.61 -14.48
C ALA A 262 -0.04 21.81 -14.30
N ASP A 263 -0.59 23.02 -14.18
CA ASP A 263 0.19 24.25 -13.97
C ASP A 263 0.94 24.22 -12.62
N ARG A 264 0.36 23.57 -11.61
CA ARG A 264 1.01 23.33 -10.31
C ARG A 264 2.21 22.38 -10.43
N TRP A 265 2.09 21.30 -11.20
CA TRP A 265 3.18 20.37 -11.48
C TRP A 265 4.30 20.99 -12.31
N GLU A 266 3.96 21.80 -13.32
CA GLU A 266 4.90 22.48 -14.20
C GLU A 266 5.69 23.58 -13.49
N SER A 267 5.02 24.39 -12.66
CA SER A 267 5.63 25.51 -11.94
C SER A 267 6.61 25.10 -10.84
N GLY A 268 6.64 23.81 -10.47
CA GLY A 268 7.53 23.32 -9.41
C GLY A 268 7.24 23.93 -8.04
N GLN A 269 6.03 24.48 -7.80
CA GLN A 269 5.54 24.94 -6.47
C GLN A 269 5.35 23.79 -5.45
N LEU A 270 6.05 22.69 -5.69
CA LEU A 270 6.07 21.43 -4.97
C LEU A 270 6.89 21.51 -3.66
N ALA A 271 7.79 22.49 -3.55
CA ALA A 271 8.83 22.57 -2.52
C ALA A 271 8.32 22.66 -1.06
N ALA A 272 7.03 22.93 -0.83
CA ALA A 272 6.42 23.00 0.50
C ALA A 272 5.30 21.96 0.74
N THR A 273 4.93 21.14 -0.25
CA THR A 273 3.82 20.18 -0.13
C THR A 273 4.36 18.76 0.10
N ASP A 274 3.71 18.01 0.99
CA ASP A 274 3.89 16.56 1.10
C ASP A 274 3.65 15.87 -0.26
N ALA A 275 4.70 15.27 -0.83
CA ALA A 275 4.67 14.60 -2.13
C ALA A 275 3.58 13.51 -2.22
N GLY A 276 3.31 12.81 -1.11
CA GLY A 276 2.23 11.81 -1.07
C GLY A 276 0.84 12.45 -1.12
N ALA A 277 0.64 13.56 -0.42
CA ALA A 277 -0.63 14.29 -0.45
C ALA A 277 -0.90 14.93 -1.82
N LEU A 278 0.14 15.47 -2.45
CA LEU A 278 0.06 15.98 -3.81
C LEU A 278 -0.33 14.87 -4.80
N ALA A 279 0.44 13.77 -4.82
CA ALA A 279 0.17 12.65 -5.71
C ALA A 279 -1.24 12.05 -5.48
N HIS A 280 -1.70 11.96 -4.23
CA HIS A 280 -3.06 11.54 -3.90
C HIS A 280 -4.11 12.48 -4.51
N ALA A 281 -3.92 13.80 -4.39
CA ALA A 281 -4.83 14.78 -4.96
C ALA A 281 -4.90 14.68 -6.49
N THR A 282 -3.77 14.48 -7.17
CA THR A 282 -3.73 14.26 -8.62
C THR A 282 -4.45 12.97 -9.02
N LEU A 283 -4.22 11.86 -8.32
CA LEU A 283 -4.95 10.60 -8.55
C LEU A 283 -6.47 10.78 -8.31
N HIS A 284 -6.86 11.64 -7.38
CA HIS A 284 -8.27 11.96 -7.17
C HIS A 284 -8.90 12.66 -8.38
N LEU A 285 -8.18 13.59 -9.01
CA LEU A 285 -8.63 14.22 -10.25
C LEU A 285 -8.76 13.21 -11.40
N VAL A 286 -7.89 12.19 -11.47
CA VAL A 286 -8.04 11.08 -12.42
C VAL A 286 -9.33 10.31 -12.15
N GLY A 287 -9.63 9.99 -10.88
CA GLY A 287 -10.89 9.34 -10.49
C GLY A 287 -12.12 10.15 -10.93
N LEU A 288 -12.11 11.46 -10.70
CA LEU A 288 -13.18 12.37 -11.13
C LEU A 288 -13.31 12.46 -12.66
N ALA A 289 -12.19 12.46 -13.39
CA ALA A 289 -12.17 12.48 -14.86
C ALA A 289 -12.79 11.20 -15.43
N CYS A 290 -12.38 10.03 -14.92
CA CYS A 290 -12.99 8.74 -15.25
C CYS A 290 -14.50 8.75 -15.01
N GLN A 291 -14.93 9.14 -13.80
CA GLN A 291 -16.35 9.20 -13.45
C GLN A 291 -17.14 10.15 -14.36
N SER A 292 -16.60 11.34 -14.64
CA SER A 292 -17.24 12.34 -15.51
C SER A 292 -17.34 11.87 -16.96
N GLY A 293 -16.38 11.07 -17.42
CA GLY A 293 -16.36 10.47 -18.75
C GLY A 293 -17.05 9.11 -18.85
N GLY A 294 -17.69 8.62 -17.78
CA GLY A 294 -18.40 7.35 -17.76
C GLY A 294 -17.50 6.10 -17.76
N LEU A 295 -16.24 6.23 -17.34
CA LEU A 295 -15.28 5.15 -17.21
C LEU A 295 -15.12 4.77 -15.73
N ASP A 296 -15.12 3.46 -15.44
CA ASP A 296 -14.74 2.95 -14.12
C ASP A 296 -13.21 3.02 -13.97
N PRO A 297 -12.67 3.73 -12.95
CA PRO A 297 -11.24 3.76 -12.67
C PRO A 297 -10.59 2.38 -12.59
N LEU A 298 -11.31 1.35 -12.12
CA LEU A 298 -10.81 -0.03 -12.09
C LEU A 298 -10.40 -0.54 -13.48
N ALA A 299 -11.10 -0.12 -14.54
CA ALA A 299 -10.80 -0.53 -15.91
C ALA A 299 -9.47 0.07 -16.41
N VAL A 300 -9.07 1.25 -15.91
CA VAL A 300 -7.76 1.85 -16.17
C VAL A 300 -6.67 0.99 -15.51
N VAL A 301 -6.82 0.73 -14.21
CA VAL A 301 -5.84 -0.05 -13.42
C VAL A 301 -5.66 -1.47 -13.95
N LYS A 302 -6.76 -2.13 -14.35
CA LYS A 302 -6.71 -3.46 -14.96
C LYS A 302 -5.95 -3.47 -16.28
N SER A 303 -6.18 -2.47 -17.13
CA SER A 303 -5.45 -2.33 -18.40
C SER A 303 -3.95 -2.18 -18.17
N ASP A 304 -3.56 -1.39 -17.17
CA ASP A 304 -2.14 -1.23 -16.81
C ASP A 304 -1.54 -2.52 -16.25
N LEU A 305 -2.28 -3.22 -15.39
CA LEU A 305 -1.86 -4.51 -14.85
C LEU A 305 -1.65 -5.55 -15.94
N GLU A 306 -2.56 -5.66 -16.90
CA GLU A 306 -2.41 -6.56 -18.04
C GLU A 306 -1.12 -6.24 -18.81
N ALA A 307 -0.86 -4.95 -19.07
CA ALA A 307 0.37 -4.52 -19.72
C ALA A 307 1.63 -4.81 -18.89
N LEU A 308 1.58 -4.72 -17.56
CA LEU A 308 2.69 -5.07 -16.66
C LEU A 308 2.92 -6.59 -16.62
N GLN A 309 1.86 -7.39 -16.60
CA GLN A 309 1.91 -8.86 -16.56
C GLN A 309 2.55 -9.45 -17.82
N THR A 310 2.45 -8.78 -18.96
CA THR A 310 3.12 -9.20 -20.20
C THR A 310 4.64 -8.99 -20.21
N ARG A 311 5.23 -8.34 -19.19
CA ARG A 311 6.66 -8.02 -19.16
C ARG A 311 7.45 -9.20 -18.55
N PRO A 312 8.36 -9.85 -19.30
CA PRO A 312 9.09 -11.02 -18.80
C PRO A 312 9.89 -10.74 -17.52
N TYR A 313 10.49 -9.55 -17.41
CA TYR A 313 11.27 -9.14 -16.23
C TYR A 313 10.42 -8.87 -14.97
N LEU A 314 9.08 -8.87 -15.08
CA LEU A 314 8.16 -8.79 -13.94
C LEU A 314 7.55 -10.14 -13.56
N ALA A 315 7.87 -11.23 -14.28
CA ALA A 315 7.37 -12.56 -13.95
C ALA A 315 7.63 -12.96 -12.48
N PRO A 316 8.81 -12.72 -11.87
CA PRO A 316 9.03 -13.05 -10.46
C PRO A 316 8.14 -12.30 -9.47
N TYR A 317 7.59 -11.15 -9.85
CA TYR A 317 6.66 -10.38 -9.03
C TYR A 317 5.22 -10.93 -9.12
N PHE A 318 4.77 -11.29 -10.33
CA PHE A 318 3.40 -11.76 -10.56
C PHE A 318 3.20 -13.26 -10.36
N GLU A 319 4.27 -14.03 -10.55
CA GLU A 319 4.32 -15.49 -10.42
C GLU A 319 5.47 -15.84 -9.47
N PRO A 320 5.39 -15.50 -8.17
CA PRO A 320 6.41 -15.91 -7.22
C PRO A 320 6.50 -17.43 -7.22
N ALA A 321 7.72 -17.97 -7.26
CA ALA A 321 7.96 -19.41 -7.30
C ALA A 321 7.19 -20.12 -6.16
N ALA A 322 6.45 -21.17 -6.54
CA ALA A 322 5.62 -21.98 -5.65
C ALA A 322 6.44 -22.67 -4.53
#